data_AF-A0A3B4FDR3-F1
#
_entry.id   AF-A0A3B4FDR3-F1
#
_cell.length_a   1.000
_cell.length_b   1.000
_cell.length_c   1.000
_cell.angle_alpha   90.00
_cell.angle_beta   90.00
_cell.angle_gamma   90.00
#
_symmetry.space_group_name_H-M   'P 1'
#
loop_
_entity.id
_entity.type
_entity.pdbx_description
1 polymer ?
#
loop_
_entity_poly.entity_id
_entity_poly.type
_entity_poly.pdbx_seq_one_letter_code
_entity_poly.pdbx_strand_id
1 'polypeptide(L)'
;MRAIADLAAKPHKFPHKERFVTDVQISAGWMHAGYPIMAHHASAAELVGVKKSKELWGPIHELGHNQQRSCWEFPSHTTECTCNLWSVYVHEEVLGLNRAHDELPLAKRKSRVEKYIKGGRELSDWKLWVALETYLQLQEKFGWDAFKKVFAAYHRMSDIPDDNNTKMNLYAETFSQTVKMNLTGFFKAWGWPIEAATEMKLSKLPYWNDHPMN
;
A
#
# COMPACT_ATOMS: atom_id res chain seq x y z
N MET A 1 13.13 -9.39 6.64
CA MET A 1 12.22 -9.19 7.79
C MET A 1 12.29 -7.81 8.43
N ARG A 2 13.48 -7.24 8.74
CA ARG A 2 13.56 -5.89 9.35
C ARG A 2 12.76 -4.83 8.56
N ALA A 3 12.96 -4.76 7.24
CA ALA A 3 12.23 -3.83 6.37
C ALA A 3 10.70 -4.07 6.36
N ILE A 4 10.25 -5.33 6.47
CA ILE A 4 8.83 -5.66 6.56
C ILE A 4 8.20 -5.04 7.82
N ALA A 5 8.85 -5.23 8.98
CA ALA A 5 8.42 -4.64 10.24
C ALA A 5 8.56 -3.11 10.25
N ASP A 6 9.63 -2.59 9.64
CA ASP A 6 9.94 -1.16 9.63
C ASP A 6 8.87 -0.35 8.90
N LEU A 7 8.48 -0.76 7.69
CA LEU A 7 7.37 -0.10 6.99
C LEU A 7 6.08 -0.20 7.80
N ALA A 8 5.80 -1.37 8.40
CA ALA A 8 4.63 -1.59 9.24
C ALA A 8 4.64 -0.81 10.57
N ALA A 9 5.72 -0.06 10.86
CA ALA A 9 5.95 0.61 12.13
C ALA A 9 5.82 -0.31 13.36
N LYS A 10 6.32 -1.55 13.23
CA LYS A 10 6.32 -2.59 14.28
C LYS A 10 7.76 -2.88 14.75
N PRO A 11 7.94 -3.50 15.93
CA PRO A 11 9.25 -3.95 16.37
C PRO A 11 9.95 -4.83 15.32
N HIS A 12 11.23 -4.56 15.06
CA HIS A 12 12.01 -5.27 14.04
C HIS A 12 12.14 -6.78 14.26
N LYS A 13 11.95 -7.23 15.51
CA LYS A 13 11.89 -8.63 15.87
C LYS A 13 10.43 -9.04 15.98
N PHE A 14 9.99 -9.85 15.02
CA PHE A 14 8.67 -10.47 15.07
C PHE A 14 8.57 -11.42 16.27
N PRO A 15 7.39 -11.55 16.91
CA PRO A 15 7.17 -12.51 17.99
C PRO A 15 7.45 -13.96 17.57
N HIS A 16 7.17 -14.28 16.31
CA HIS A 16 7.40 -15.58 15.70
C HIS A 16 8.26 -15.44 14.45
N LYS A 17 9.01 -16.50 14.10
CA LYS A 17 9.73 -16.54 12.83
C LYS A 17 8.72 -16.78 11.71
N GLU A 18 8.66 -15.89 10.72
CA GLU A 18 7.94 -16.12 9.46
C GLU A 18 8.48 -17.36 8.76
N ARG A 19 7.60 -18.11 8.09
CA ARG A 19 7.93 -19.37 7.41
C ARG A 19 7.23 -19.41 6.06
N PHE A 20 7.99 -19.71 5.02
CA PHE A 20 7.46 -20.13 3.74
C PHE A 20 7.43 -21.65 3.68
N VAL A 21 6.33 -22.20 3.18
CA VAL A 21 6.18 -23.62 2.87
C VAL A 21 5.83 -23.75 1.40
N THR A 22 6.64 -24.48 0.66
CA THR A 22 6.42 -24.73 -0.76
C THR A 22 5.79 -26.10 -0.97
N ASP A 23 4.64 -26.15 -1.62
CA ASP A 23 3.90 -27.40 -1.88
C ASP A 23 3.31 -27.40 -3.29
N VAL A 24 3.04 -28.58 -3.84
CA VAL A 24 2.29 -28.74 -5.09
C VAL A 24 0.79 -28.53 -4.89
N GLN A 25 0.26 -28.77 -3.69
CA GLN A 25 -1.17 -28.67 -3.35
C GLN A 25 -1.43 -27.63 -2.26
N ILE A 26 -1.26 -26.35 -2.61
CA ILE A 26 -1.65 -25.23 -1.73
C ILE A 26 -3.15 -24.94 -1.84
N SER A 27 -3.73 -24.30 -0.81
CA SER A 27 -5.18 -24.08 -0.74
C SER A 27 -5.72 -23.03 -1.71
N ALA A 28 -4.89 -22.10 -2.19
CA ALA A 28 -5.32 -21.04 -3.10
C ALA A 28 -4.15 -20.44 -3.89
N GLY A 29 -4.44 -19.99 -5.12
CA GLY A 29 -3.53 -19.16 -5.91
C GLY A 29 -2.19 -19.82 -6.27
N TRP A 30 -1.18 -18.97 -6.51
CA TRP A 30 0.21 -19.38 -6.73
C TRP A 30 1.05 -19.26 -5.46
N MET A 31 0.74 -18.25 -4.64
CA MET A 31 1.17 -18.08 -3.26
C MET A 31 -0.02 -17.53 -2.46
N HIS A 32 0.00 -17.69 -1.14
CA HIS A 32 -0.92 -16.98 -0.26
C HIS A 32 -0.31 -16.74 1.12
N ALA A 33 -0.64 -15.58 1.67
CA ALA A 33 -0.26 -15.16 3.01
C ALA A 33 -0.88 -16.01 4.13
N GLY A 34 -0.37 -15.82 5.34
CA GLY A 34 -0.75 -16.57 6.53
C GLY A 34 0.45 -16.99 7.37
N TYR A 35 0.20 -17.91 8.32
CA TYR A 35 1.24 -18.54 9.12
C TYR A 35 1.04 -20.07 9.14
N PRO A 36 1.74 -20.83 8.29
CA PRO A 36 2.81 -20.41 7.37
C PRO A 36 2.30 -19.64 6.13
N ILE A 37 3.21 -18.96 5.45
CA ILE A 37 3.01 -18.44 4.09
C ILE A 37 3.20 -19.61 3.13
N MET A 38 2.25 -19.84 2.24
CA MET A 38 2.29 -20.96 1.30
C MET A 38 2.68 -20.47 -0.08
N ALA A 39 3.47 -21.26 -0.79
CA ALA A 39 3.85 -21.00 -2.17
C ALA A 39 3.80 -22.30 -2.98
N HIS A 40 3.50 -22.21 -4.27
CA HIS A 40 3.57 -23.37 -5.14
C HIS A 40 5.03 -23.84 -5.25
N HIS A 41 5.26 -25.16 -5.32
CA HIS A 41 6.58 -25.78 -5.37
C HIS A 41 7.53 -25.14 -6.39
N ALA A 42 7.01 -24.69 -7.52
CA ALA A 42 7.81 -24.06 -8.59
C ALA A 42 8.51 -22.75 -8.14
N SER A 43 8.04 -22.08 -7.09
CA SER A 43 8.68 -20.89 -6.51
C SER A 43 9.71 -21.21 -5.42
N ALA A 44 10.02 -22.48 -5.16
CA ALA A 44 11.04 -22.85 -4.17
C ALA A 44 12.42 -22.27 -4.51
N ALA A 45 12.81 -22.30 -5.78
CA ALA A 45 14.10 -21.77 -6.23
C ALA A 45 14.21 -20.24 -6.04
N GLU A 46 13.11 -19.52 -6.21
CA GLU A 46 13.01 -18.08 -6.01
C GLU A 46 13.20 -17.71 -4.53
N LEU A 47 12.61 -18.48 -3.61
CA LEU A 47 12.68 -18.23 -2.17
C LEU A 47 14.06 -18.46 -1.57
N VAL A 48 14.82 -19.43 -2.10
CA VAL A 48 16.17 -19.77 -1.61
C VAL A 48 17.29 -19.16 -2.44
N GLY A 49 16.93 -18.49 -3.55
CA GLY A 49 17.87 -17.81 -4.42
C GLY A 49 18.61 -16.68 -3.70
N VAL A 50 19.92 -16.60 -3.88
CA VAL A 50 20.76 -15.56 -3.26
C VAL A 50 20.74 -14.24 -4.07
N LYS A 51 20.15 -14.25 -5.27
CA LYS A 51 20.14 -13.08 -6.15
C LYS A 51 19.11 -12.06 -5.65
N LYS A 52 19.56 -10.81 -5.47
CA LYS A 52 18.65 -9.66 -5.42
C LYS A 52 17.99 -9.53 -6.78
N SER A 53 16.77 -10.02 -6.92
CA SER A 53 16.05 -9.98 -8.20
C SER A 53 14.64 -9.44 -8.01
N LYS A 54 14.05 -9.03 -9.15
CA LYS A 54 12.63 -8.68 -9.25
C LYS A 54 11.72 -9.87 -8.95
N GLU A 55 12.25 -11.09 -8.97
CA GLU A 55 11.47 -12.31 -8.77
C GLU A 55 10.86 -12.31 -7.35
N LEU A 56 11.60 -11.81 -6.34
CA LEU A 56 11.15 -11.70 -4.95
C LEU A 56 9.89 -10.86 -4.70
N TRP A 57 9.31 -10.25 -5.74
CA TRP A 57 8.04 -9.53 -5.66
C TRP A 57 6.92 -10.38 -5.05
N GLY A 58 6.73 -11.63 -5.49
CA GLY A 58 5.66 -12.51 -5.00
C GLY A 58 5.79 -12.83 -3.50
N PRO A 59 6.93 -13.36 -3.03
CA PRO A 59 7.16 -13.62 -1.62
C PRO A 59 7.03 -12.38 -0.73
N ILE A 60 7.52 -11.22 -1.19
CA ILE A 60 7.39 -9.97 -0.43
C ILE A 60 5.94 -9.47 -0.41
N HIS A 61 5.19 -9.68 -1.50
CA HIS A 61 3.77 -9.37 -1.57
C HIS A 61 2.97 -10.15 -0.52
N GLU A 62 3.22 -11.45 -0.36
CA GLU A 62 2.59 -12.25 0.71
C GLU A 62 2.99 -11.81 2.12
N LEU A 63 4.24 -11.41 2.32
CA LEU A 63 4.68 -10.81 3.58
C LEU A 63 3.97 -9.47 3.85
N GLY A 64 3.68 -8.71 2.79
CA GLY A 64 2.91 -7.48 2.84
C GLY A 64 1.46 -7.72 3.26
N HIS A 65 0.81 -8.76 2.75
CA HIS A 65 -0.52 -9.19 3.22
C HIS A 65 -0.54 -9.47 4.72
N ASN A 66 0.49 -10.15 5.26
CA ASN A 66 0.62 -10.36 6.72
C ASN A 66 0.76 -9.04 7.53
N GLN A 67 1.04 -7.90 6.88
CA GLN A 67 1.15 -6.59 7.54
C GLN A 67 -0.06 -5.68 7.34
N GLN A 68 -0.99 -6.01 6.43
CA GLN A 68 -2.23 -5.26 6.28
C GLN A 68 -3.04 -5.28 7.59
N ARG A 69 -3.76 -4.19 7.86
CA ARG A 69 -4.61 -4.06 9.06
C ARG A 69 -5.94 -3.42 8.69
N SER A 70 -7.04 -4.02 9.13
CA SER A 70 -8.41 -3.57 8.83
C SER A 70 -8.66 -2.07 9.05
N CYS A 71 -7.96 -1.47 10.01
CA CYS A 71 -8.07 -0.07 10.37
C CYS A 71 -7.72 0.95 9.26
N TRP A 72 -6.93 0.56 8.28
CA TRP A 72 -6.56 1.42 7.14
C TRP A 72 -6.79 0.74 5.78
N GLU A 73 -7.45 -0.41 5.78
CA GLU A 73 -7.80 -1.14 4.58
C GLU A 73 -9.25 -0.83 4.18
N PHE A 74 -9.51 -0.78 2.88
CA PHE A 74 -10.83 -0.55 2.29
C PHE A 74 -11.22 -1.70 1.35
N PRO A 75 -11.50 -2.92 1.86
CA PRO A 75 -11.85 -4.05 1.01
C PRO A 75 -13.12 -3.79 0.18
N SER A 76 -13.20 -4.23 -1.06
CA SER A 76 -12.21 -5.07 -1.77
C SER A 76 -11.09 -4.29 -2.49
N HIS A 77 -11.12 -2.96 -2.44
CA HIS A 77 -10.20 -2.12 -3.22
C HIS A 77 -8.73 -2.33 -2.86
N THR A 78 -8.44 -2.44 -1.55
CA THR A 78 -7.08 -2.42 -1.05
C THR A 78 -6.45 -3.80 -0.82
N THR A 79 -7.25 -4.88 -0.82
CA THR A 79 -6.80 -6.24 -0.47
C THR A 79 -5.54 -6.63 -1.23
N GLU A 80 -5.54 -6.51 -2.55
CA GLU A 80 -4.39 -6.83 -3.43
C GLU A 80 -3.55 -5.59 -3.81
N CYS A 81 -3.78 -4.46 -3.14
CA CYS A 81 -3.14 -3.18 -3.46
C CYS A 81 -2.11 -2.80 -2.40
N THR A 82 -2.52 -2.59 -1.15
CA THR A 82 -1.62 -2.04 -0.12
C THR A 82 -0.54 -3.02 0.32
N CYS A 83 -0.76 -4.33 0.18
CA CYS A 83 0.28 -5.36 0.35
C CYS A 83 1.50 -5.08 -0.56
N ASN A 84 1.28 -4.53 -1.76
CA ASN A 84 2.36 -4.18 -2.68
C ASN A 84 3.21 -3.00 -2.21
N LEU A 85 2.79 -2.21 -1.21
CA LEU A 85 3.66 -1.19 -0.61
C LEU A 85 4.93 -1.80 -0.01
N TRP A 86 4.81 -3.01 0.58
CA TRP A 86 5.97 -3.75 1.07
C TRP A 86 6.87 -4.23 -0.08
N SER A 87 6.28 -4.71 -1.17
CA SER A 87 7.03 -5.09 -2.36
C SER A 87 7.82 -3.92 -2.91
N VAL A 88 7.21 -2.75 -3.09
CA VAL A 88 7.94 -1.55 -3.54
C VAL A 88 9.01 -1.15 -2.53
N TYR A 89 8.66 -1.01 -1.25
CA TYR A 89 9.56 -0.55 -0.19
C TYR A 89 10.81 -1.42 -0.05
N VAL A 90 10.66 -2.75 0.00
CA VAL A 90 11.80 -3.66 0.15
C VAL A 90 12.69 -3.63 -1.10
N HIS A 91 12.10 -3.56 -2.30
CA HIS A 91 12.88 -3.49 -3.52
C HIS A 91 13.70 -2.20 -3.60
N GLU A 92 13.12 -1.06 -3.23
CA GLU A 92 13.82 0.23 -3.22
C GLU A 92 14.90 0.28 -2.13
N GLU A 93 14.54 0.02 -0.87
CA GLU A 93 15.39 0.33 0.29
C GLU A 93 16.39 -0.78 0.64
N VAL A 94 16.10 -2.03 0.28
CA VAL A 94 16.95 -3.19 0.64
C VAL A 94 17.66 -3.76 -0.59
N LEU A 95 16.93 -3.88 -1.70
CA LEU A 95 17.46 -4.47 -2.92
C LEU A 95 18.12 -3.43 -3.83
N GLY A 96 17.84 -2.14 -3.67
CA GLY A 96 18.36 -1.06 -4.52
C GLY A 96 17.77 -1.09 -5.93
N LEU A 97 16.57 -1.66 -6.08
CA LEU A 97 15.88 -1.86 -7.35
C LEU A 97 14.64 -0.97 -7.41
N ASN A 98 14.77 0.16 -8.11
CA ASN A 98 13.63 1.02 -8.40
C ASN A 98 12.76 0.40 -9.49
N ARG A 99 11.43 0.46 -9.32
CA ARG A 99 10.45 -0.05 -10.31
C ARG A 99 10.68 -1.53 -10.65
N ALA A 100 10.82 -2.34 -9.61
CA ALA A 100 11.12 -3.76 -9.70
C ALA A 100 9.98 -4.65 -10.24
N HIS A 101 8.87 -4.08 -10.71
CA HIS A 101 7.75 -4.82 -11.30
C HIS A 101 7.39 -4.23 -12.67
N ASP A 102 6.92 -5.07 -13.59
CA ASP A 102 6.62 -4.67 -14.97
C ASP A 102 5.46 -3.68 -15.08
N GLU A 103 4.68 -3.49 -14.01
CA GLU A 103 3.61 -2.49 -13.90
C GLU A 103 4.08 -1.13 -13.35
N LEU A 104 5.33 -1.02 -12.90
CA LEU A 104 5.91 0.21 -12.37
C LEU A 104 6.69 1.11 -13.35
N PRO A 105 6.98 0.75 -14.62
CA PRO A 105 7.53 1.70 -15.58
C PRO A 105 6.64 2.95 -15.72
N LEU A 106 7.27 4.14 -15.77
CA LEU A 106 6.57 5.43 -15.76
C LEU A 106 5.50 5.53 -16.85
N ALA A 107 5.75 5.00 -18.05
CA ALA A 107 4.79 5.04 -19.15
C ALA A 107 3.51 4.26 -18.83
N LYS A 108 3.62 3.09 -18.20
CA LYS A 108 2.45 2.29 -17.79
C LYS A 108 1.68 2.98 -16.67
N ARG A 109 2.39 3.51 -15.67
CA ARG A 109 1.79 4.25 -14.54
C ARG A 109 1.00 5.46 -15.04
N LYS A 110 1.60 6.28 -15.92
CA LYS A 110 0.94 7.42 -16.56
C LYS A 110 -0.30 7.00 -17.35
N SER A 111 -0.16 6.00 -18.23
CA SER A 111 -1.28 5.46 -19.02
C SER A 111 -2.42 4.95 -18.14
N ARG A 112 -2.10 4.29 -17.01
CA ARG A 112 -3.10 3.81 -16.04
C ARG A 112 -3.87 4.95 -15.39
N VAL A 113 -3.16 5.97 -14.92
CA VAL A 113 -3.78 7.19 -14.34
C VAL A 113 -4.66 7.89 -15.35
N GLU A 114 -4.17 8.11 -16.58
CA GLU A 114 -4.93 8.75 -17.66
C GLU A 114 -6.19 7.96 -18.01
N LYS A 115 -6.11 6.62 -18.07
CA LYS A 115 -7.26 5.76 -18.33
C LYS A 115 -8.30 5.86 -17.21
N TYR A 116 -7.88 5.89 -15.95
CA TYR A 116 -8.78 6.04 -14.81
C TYR A 116 -9.48 7.40 -14.82
N ILE A 117 -8.75 8.48 -15.13
CA ILE A 117 -9.33 9.82 -15.28
C ILE A 117 -10.34 9.85 -16.43
N LYS A 118 -9.99 9.33 -17.61
CA LYS A 118 -10.90 9.23 -18.77
C LYS A 118 -12.13 8.36 -18.50
N GLY A 119 -12.00 7.38 -17.61
CA GLY A 119 -13.09 6.51 -17.16
C GLY A 119 -14.03 7.14 -16.13
N GLY A 120 -13.87 8.41 -15.79
CA GLY A 120 -14.76 9.12 -14.85
C GLY A 120 -14.32 9.09 -13.39
N ARG A 121 -13.16 8.49 -13.08
CA ARG A 121 -12.64 8.35 -11.70
C ARG A 121 -13.60 7.57 -10.79
N GLU A 122 -14.27 6.57 -11.34
CA GLU A 122 -15.22 5.72 -10.62
C GLU A 122 -14.50 4.89 -9.54
N LEU A 123 -14.93 5.02 -8.29
CA LEU A 123 -14.29 4.33 -7.16
C LEU A 123 -14.33 2.79 -7.33
N SER A 124 -15.34 2.24 -8.02
CA SER A 124 -15.41 0.80 -8.34
C SER A 124 -14.26 0.29 -9.21
N ASP A 125 -13.62 1.18 -9.98
CA ASP A 125 -12.44 0.88 -10.79
C ASP A 125 -11.11 1.18 -10.07
N TRP A 126 -11.16 1.81 -8.89
CA TRP A 126 -10.02 2.01 -8.01
C TRP A 126 -9.65 0.70 -7.29
N LYS A 127 -8.88 -0.16 -7.96
CA LYS A 127 -8.46 -1.47 -7.44
C LYS A 127 -7.05 -1.85 -7.87
N LEU A 128 -6.40 -2.76 -7.13
CA LEU A 128 -5.06 -3.30 -7.46
C LEU A 128 -4.07 -2.18 -7.81
N TRP A 129 -3.57 -2.20 -9.06
CA TRP A 129 -2.59 -1.29 -9.61
C TRP A 129 -3.09 0.14 -9.79
N VAL A 130 -4.40 0.35 -9.99
CA VAL A 130 -4.98 1.71 -10.06
C VAL A 130 -4.98 2.31 -8.66
N ALA A 131 -5.43 1.54 -7.67
CA ALA A 131 -5.40 1.97 -6.28
C ALA A 131 -3.98 2.23 -5.77
N LEU A 132 -3.02 1.39 -6.18
CA LEU A 132 -1.62 1.52 -5.76
C LEU A 132 -1.01 2.85 -6.20
N GLU A 133 -1.40 3.40 -7.35
CA GLU A 133 -0.90 4.70 -7.82
C GLU A 133 -1.17 5.84 -6.83
N THR A 134 -2.32 5.82 -6.14
CA THR A 134 -2.62 6.80 -5.08
C THR A 134 -1.54 6.80 -4.01
N TYR A 135 -1.16 5.61 -3.54
CA TYR A 135 -0.14 5.47 -2.49
C TYR A 135 1.27 5.74 -3.03
N LEU A 136 1.58 5.36 -4.26
CA LEU A 136 2.89 5.67 -4.87
C LEU A 136 3.08 7.17 -5.08
N GLN A 137 2.03 7.91 -5.45
CA GLN A 137 2.11 9.38 -5.56
C GLN A 137 2.31 10.05 -4.19
N LEU A 138 1.68 9.52 -3.13
CA LEU A 138 1.96 9.95 -1.75
C LEU A 138 3.42 9.63 -1.37
N GLN A 139 3.93 8.46 -1.74
CA GLN A 139 5.30 8.06 -1.46
C GLN A 139 6.31 8.94 -2.19
N GLU A 140 6.06 9.26 -3.46
CA GLU A 140 6.92 10.14 -4.26
C GLU A 140 6.96 11.57 -3.68
N LYS A 141 5.85 12.07 -3.12
CA LYS A 141 5.77 13.42 -2.55
C LYS A 141 6.32 13.50 -1.13
N PHE A 142 6.06 12.51 -0.29
CA PHE A 142 6.29 12.57 1.17
C PHE A 142 7.32 11.58 1.70
N GLY A 143 7.75 10.63 0.87
CA GLY A 143 8.69 9.57 1.24
C GLY A 143 8.09 8.49 2.15
N TRP A 144 8.88 7.43 2.35
CA TRP A 144 8.49 6.29 3.18
C TRP A 144 8.33 6.62 4.66
N ASP A 145 9.03 7.64 5.18
CA ASP A 145 8.90 8.08 6.57
C ASP A 145 7.47 8.55 6.91
N ALA A 146 6.78 9.19 5.95
CA ALA A 146 5.38 9.58 6.13
C ALA A 146 4.47 8.36 6.34
N PHE A 147 4.65 7.31 5.55
CA PHE A 147 3.89 6.06 5.71
C PHE A 147 4.13 5.40 7.07
N LYS A 148 5.39 5.31 7.50
CA LYS A 148 5.73 4.77 8.83
C LYS A 148 5.05 5.56 9.94
N LYS A 149 5.05 6.89 9.87
CA LYS A 149 4.36 7.77 10.84
C LYS A 149 2.85 7.58 10.82
N VAL A 150 2.23 7.45 9.65
CA VAL A 150 0.80 7.17 9.50
C VAL A 150 0.45 5.82 10.13
N PHE A 151 1.16 4.74 9.77
CA PHE A 151 0.90 3.41 10.33
C PHE A 151 1.15 3.38 11.85
N ALA A 152 2.17 4.09 12.34
CA ALA A 152 2.42 4.26 13.78
C ALA A 152 1.27 4.99 14.49
N ALA A 153 0.62 5.97 13.84
CA ALA A 153 -0.55 6.64 14.41
C ALA A 153 -1.71 5.67 14.58
N TYR A 154 -1.97 4.84 13.57
CA TYR A 154 -3.01 3.81 13.62
C TYR A 154 -2.76 2.67 14.63
N HIS A 155 -1.53 2.43 15.06
CA HIS A 155 -1.26 1.51 16.18
C HIS A 155 -1.75 2.06 17.53
N ARG A 156 -1.96 3.38 17.64
CA ARG A 156 -2.38 4.08 18.86
C ARG A 156 -3.85 4.50 18.84
N MET A 157 -4.53 4.36 17.70
CA MET A 157 -5.94 4.72 17.56
C MET A 157 -6.83 3.61 18.11
N SER A 158 -7.86 4.02 18.86
CA SER A 158 -9.03 3.20 19.20
C SER A 158 -10.22 3.64 18.34
N ASP A 159 -11.31 2.86 18.38
CA ASP A 159 -12.62 3.27 17.84
C ASP A 159 -12.61 3.60 16.34
N ILE A 160 -11.86 2.81 15.57
CA ILE A 160 -11.75 2.97 14.13
C ILE A 160 -13.02 2.45 13.47
N PRO A 161 -13.69 3.23 12.60
CA PRO A 161 -14.88 2.80 11.88
C PRO A 161 -14.63 1.54 11.05
N ASP A 162 -15.65 0.72 10.85
CA ASP A 162 -15.52 -0.49 10.03
C ASP A 162 -15.92 -0.25 8.56
N ASP A 163 -16.73 0.79 8.29
CA ASP A 163 -17.15 1.13 6.94
C ASP A 163 -16.05 1.86 6.14
N ASN A 164 -15.98 1.59 4.84
CA ASN A 164 -14.91 2.12 4.00
C ASN A 164 -14.97 3.64 3.82
N ASN A 165 -16.17 4.23 3.76
CA ASN A 165 -16.31 5.67 3.49
C ASN A 165 -15.74 6.49 4.65
N THR A 166 -16.09 6.13 5.89
CA THR A 166 -15.58 6.80 7.08
C THR A 166 -14.08 6.52 7.25
N LYS A 167 -13.62 5.29 6.98
CA LYS A 167 -12.18 4.98 7.03
C LYS A 167 -11.36 5.76 6.00
N MET A 168 -11.87 5.97 4.79
CA MET A 168 -11.21 6.80 3.76
C MET A 168 -11.06 8.25 4.21
N ASN A 169 -12.10 8.81 4.85
CA ASN A 169 -12.05 10.15 5.44
C ASN A 169 -11.04 10.23 6.60
N LEU A 170 -11.05 9.24 7.50
CA LEU A 170 -10.08 9.14 8.59
C LEU A 170 -8.65 8.99 8.07
N TYR A 171 -8.43 8.23 7.00
CA TYR A 171 -7.12 8.09 6.38
C TYR A 171 -6.64 9.40 5.77
N ALA A 172 -7.52 10.11 5.04
CA ALA A 172 -7.20 11.42 4.50
C ALA A 172 -6.83 12.42 5.60
N GLU A 173 -7.60 12.45 6.70
CA GLU A 173 -7.31 13.25 7.89
C GLU A 173 -5.96 12.89 8.51
N THR A 174 -5.75 11.61 8.80
CA THR A 174 -4.53 11.09 9.45
C THR A 174 -3.28 11.39 8.62
N PHE A 175 -3.34 11.14 7.32
CA PHE A 175 -2.22 11.38 6.43
C PHE A 175 -1.93 12.88 6.31
N SER A 176 -2.96 13.71 6.10
CA SER A 176 -2.83 15.17 6.03
C SER A 176 -2.21 15.77 7.28
N GLN A 177 -2.67 15.35 8.46
CA GLN A 177 -2.12 15.82 9.73
C GLN A 177 -0.68 15.37 9.94
N THR A 178 -0.32 14.19 9.44
CA THR A 178 1.05 13.65 9.51
C THR A 178 2.01 14.46 8.64
N VAL A 179 1.60 14.79 7.41
CA VAL A 179 2.46 15.52 6.45
C VAL A 179 2.27 17.04 6.47
N LYS A 180 1.41 17.55 7.36
CA LYS A 180 1.09 18.98 7.53
C LYS A 180 0.63 19.66 6.23
N MET A 181 -0.12 18.94 5.42
CA MET A 181 -0.69 19.44 4.16
C MET A 181 -2.08 18.85 3.94
N ASN A 182 -3.01 19.68 3.47
CA ASN A 182 -4.36 19.26 3.14
C ASN A 182 -4.35 18.45 1.84
N LEU A 183 -4.73 17.17 1.96
CA LEU A 183 -4.76 16.18 0.90
C LEU A 183 -6.19 15.87 0.43
N THR A 184 -7.22 16.57 0.93
CA THR A 184 -8.61 16.27 0.56
C THR A 184 -8.83 16.39 -0.94
N GLY A 185 -8.27 17.42 -1.58
CA GLY A 185 -8.33 17.59 -3.04
C GLY A 185 -7.72 16.40 -3.79
N PHE A 186 -6.56 15.92 -3.33
CA PHE A 186 -5.88 14.77 -3.92
C PHE A 186 -6.72 13.49 -3.82
N PHE A 187 -7.26 13.19 -2.64
CA PHE A 187 -8.10 11.99 -2.45
C PHE A 187 -9.42 12.09 -3.23
N LYS A 188 -10.04 13.27 -3.30
CA LYS A 188 -11.21 13.51 -4.16
C LYS A 188 -10.90 13.29 -5.63
N ALA A 189 -9.72 13.72 -6.11
CA ALA A 189 -9.29 13.51 -7.49
C ALA A 189 -9.06 12.03 -7.83
N TRP A 190 -8.87 11.18 -6.81
CA TRP A 190 -8.86 9.73 -6.92
C TRP A 190 -10.25 9.07 -6.80
N GLY A 191 -11.32 9.85 -6.64
CA GLY A 191 -12.70 9.36 -6.53
C GLY A 191 -13.13 8.98 -5.11
N TRP A 192 -12.34 9.31 -4.08
CA TRP A 192 -12.71 9.01 -2.70
C TRP A 192 -13.85 9.92 -2.22
N PRO A 193 -14.80 9.41 -1.40
CA PRO A 193 -15.95 10.17 -0.92
C PRO A 193 -15.57 11.06 0.27
N ILE A 194 -14.65 12.01 0.05
CA ILE A 194 -14.21 12.94 1.09
C ILE A 194 -15.32 13.94 1.43
N GLU A 195 -15.73 13.94 2.69
CA GLU A 195 -16.83 14.75 3.20
C GLU A 195 -16.39 16.18 3.53
N ALA A 196 -17.35 17.10 3.49
CA ALA A 196 -17.13 18.50 3.84
C ALA A 196 -16.62 18.68 5.28
N ALA A 197 -17.01 17.79 6.20
CA ALA A 197 -16.51 17.80 7.57
C ALA A 197 -14.98 17.57 7.63
N THR A 198 -14.48 16.61 6.86
CA THR A 198 -13.04 16.32 6.75
C THR A 198 -12.29 17.50 6.15
N GLU A 199 -12.83 18.13 5.10
CA GLU A 199 -12.25 19.34 4.51
C GLU A 199 -12.18 20.50 5.49
N MET A 200 -13.24 20.72 6.26
CA MET A 200 -13.31 21.78 7.26
C MET A 200 -12.27 21.56 8.36
N LYS A 201 -12.11 20.32 8.86
CA LYS A 201 -11.08 19.98 9.84
C LYS A 201 -9.66 20.29 9.34
N LEU A 202 -9.40 20.06 8.06
CA LEU A 202 -8.08 20.22 7.43
C LEU A 202 -7.86 21.61 6.80
N SER A 203 -8.86 22.50 6.83
CA SER A 203 -8.83 23.82 6.19
C SER A 203 -7.68 24.75 6.63
N LYS A 204 -7.12 24.50 7.82
CA LYS A 204 -5.97 25.26 8.35
C LYS A 204 -4.61 24.81 7.80
N LEU A 205 -4.55 23.66 7.13
CA LEU A 205 -3.33 23.16 6.50
C LEU A 205 -3.21 23.73 5.06
N PRO A 206 -1.98 23.98 4.56
CA PRO A 206 -1.78 24.38 3.17
C PRO A 206 -2.32 23.30 2.22
N TYR A 207 -2.94 23.68 1.12
CA TYR A 207 -3.47 22.74 0.13
C TYR A 207 -2.39 22.19 -0.80
N TRP A 208 -2.46 20.90 -1.13
CA TRP A 208 -1.63 20.32 -2.19
C TRP A 208 -2.22 20.64 -3.59
N ASN A 209 -2.04 21.89 -4.03
CA ASN A 209 -2.67 22.40 -5.26
C ASN A 209 -2.04 21.88 -6.56
N ASP A 210 -0.81 21.35 -6.53
CA ASP A 210 -0.08 20.84 -7.69
C ASP A 210 -0.01 19.31 -7.70
N HIS A 211 -1.02 18.64 -7.13
CA HIS A 211 -1.03 17.19 -7.06
C HIS A 211 -1.18 16.54 -8.45
N PRO A 212 -0.61 15.34 -8.68
CA PRO A 212 -0.50 14.74 -10.02
C PRO A 212 -1.83 14.29 -10.66
N MET A 213 -2.94 14.37 -9.93
CA MET A 213 -4.29 14.01 -10.41
C MET A 213 -5.11 15.19 -10.96
N ASN A 214 -4.55 16.40 -10.97
CA ASN A 214 -5.20 17.59 -11.53
C ASN A 214 -5.28 17.52 -13.06
#